data_AF-A0A9Q3UB35-F1
#
_entry.id   AF-A0A9Q3UB35-F1
#
_cell.length_a   1.000
_cell.length_b   1.000
_cell.length_c   1.000
_cell.angle_alpha   90.00
_cell.angle_beta   90.00
_cell.angle_gamma   90.00
#
_symmetry.space_group_name_H-M   'P 1'
#
loop_
_entity.id
_entity.type
_entity.pdbx_description
1 polymer ?
#
loop_
_entity_poly.entity_id
_entity_poly.type
_entity_poly.pdbx_seq_one_letter_code
_entity_poly.pdbx_strand_id
1 'polypeptide(L)'
;MSISCENTAKALQKHLNNIPNHQASEITLDCMEPYLAKVNDDRLQYLVKDTKLLFRLERNLKKKIWDPVCWELREHGFGNLALVGRQSVYGRKRNASEYFKRSTAMRHLYQDTSVDEKSNSYSGRVYLYLGGGRYLKVDVWGDSN
;
A
#
# COMPACT_ATOMS: atom_id res chain seq x y z
N MET A 1 -5.30 24.74 10.70
CA MET A 1 -4.79 23.37 10.94
C MET A 1 -3.93 22.97 9.74
N SER A 2 -2.69 23.48 9.62
CA SER A 2 -1.93 23.31 8.36
C SER A 2 -0.41 23.19 8.51
N ILE A 3 0.12 23.20 9.74
CA ILE A 3 1.58 23.19 9.99
C ILE A 3 2.14 21.76 10.06
N SER A 4 1.30 20.78 10.43
CA SER A 4 1.72 19.37 10.57
C SER A 4 2.01 18.72 9.21
N CYS A 5 1.13 18.88 8.21
CA CYS A 5 1.29 18.17 6.94
C CYS A 5 2.45 18.70 6.08
N GLU A 6 2.71 20.01 6.09
CA GLU A 6 3.86 20.57 5.38
C GLU A 6 5.20 20.09 5.95
N ASN A 7 5.29 19.96 7.27
CA ASN A 7 6.50 19.47 7.93
C ASN A 7 6.74 17.98 7.63
N THR A 8 5.68 17.16 7.64
CA THR A 8 5.75 15.75 7.26
C THR A 8 6.18 15.59 5.80
N ALA A 9 5.58 16.35 4.87
CA ALA A 9 5.94 16.32 3.45
C ALA A 9 7.39 16.75 3.20
N LYS A 10 7.86 17.84 3.85
CA LYS A 10 9.26 18.29 3.77
C LYS A 10 10.24 17.27 4.39
N ALA A 11 9.87 16.64 5.50
CA ALA A 11 10.68 15.59 6.15
C ALA A 11 10.80 14.33 5.28
N LEU A 12 9.70 13.91 4.65
CA LEU A 12 9.72 12.87 3.61
C LEU A 12 10.59 13.27 2.44
N GLN A 13 10.37 14.44 1.84
CA GLN A 13 11.15 14.89 0.69
C GLN A 13 12.65 14.88 1.01
N LYS A 14 13.03 15.27 2.23
CA LYS A 14 14.41 15.19 2.74
C LYS A 14 14.92 13.75 2.85
N HIS A 15 14.12 12.83 3.37
CA HIS A 15 14.49 11.40 3.45
C HIS A 15 14.55 10.71 2.09
N LEU A 16 13.64 11.08 1.19
CA LEU A 16 13.54 10.68 -0.19
C LEU A 16 14.81 11.12 -0.95
N ASN A 17 15.20 12.39 -0.87
CA ASN A 17 16.40 12.92 -1.52
C ASN A 17 17.71 12.21 -1.10
N ASN A 18 17.73 11.50 0.04
CA ASN A 18 18.87 10.71 0.51
C ASN A 18 18.88 9.25 0.04
N ILE A 19 17.87 8.80 -0.71
CA ILE A 19 17.84 7.48 -1.33
C ILE A 19 18.60 7.57 -2.68
N PRO A 20 19.72 6.86 -2.87
CA PRO A 20 20.51 6.94 -4.09
C PRO A 20 19.70 6.49 -5.32
N ASN A 21 19.77 7.27 -6.41
CA ASN A 21 18.98 7.19 -7.65
C ASN A 21 17.52 7.68 -7.56
N HIS A 22 17.31 8.82 -6.88
CA HIS A 22 15.99 9.41 -6.67
C HIS A 22 15.39 10.05 -7.91
N GLN A 23 14.70 9.26 -8.73
CA GLN A 23 13.43 9.69 -9.28
C GLN A 23 12.38 8.83 -8.62
N ALA A 24 11.78 9.36 -7.55
CA ALA A 24 10.47 8.86 -7.18
C ALA A 24 9.58 9.00 -8.41
N SER A 25 9.04 7.90 -8.93
CA SER A 25 8.12 8.04 -10.05
C SER A 25 6.91 8.85 -9.56
N GLU A 26 6.37 9.69 -10.43
CA GLU A 26 5.10 10.38 -10.17
C GLU A 26 4.02 9.37 -9.75
N ILE A 27 4.04 8.17 -10.33
CA ILE A 27 3.08 7.11 -10.04
C ILE A 27 3.15 6.68 -8.57
N THR A 28 4.32 6.41 -8.01
CA THR A 28 4.45 6.00 -6.61
C THR A 28 4.07 7.15 -5.67
N LEU A 29 4.44 8.39 -5.99
CA LEU A 29 4.03 9.55 -5.19
C LEU A 29 2.50 9.71 -5.19
N ASP A 30 1.86 9.56 -6.35
CA ASP A 30 0.39 9.58 -6.48
C ASP A 30 -0.28 8.46 -5.67
N CYS A 31 0.28 7.24 -5.65
CA CYS A 31 -0.31 6.17 -4.82
C CYS A 31 -0.11 6.46 -3.31
N MET A 32 0.85 7.29 -2.92
CA MET A 32 1.18 7.60 -1.52
C MET A 32 0.52 8.87 -0.99
N GLU A 33 0.10 9.80 -1.84
CA GLU A 33 -0.48 11.09 -1.46
C GLU A 33 -1.58 10.98 -0.38
N PRO A 34 -2.55 10.04 -0.46
CA PRO A 34 -3.60 9.90 0.55
C PRO A 34 -3.06 9.45 1.92
N TYR A 35 -1.92 8.74 1.92
CA TYR A 35 -1.26 8.27 3.13
C TYR A 35 -0.44 9.40 3.77
N LEU A 36 0.33 10.15 2.97
CA LEU A 36 1.16 11.28 3.43
C LEU A 36 0.34 12.34 4.19
N ALA A 37 -0.90 12.60 3.74
CA ALA A 37 -1.79 13.56 4.38
C ALA A 37 -2.28 13.15 5.80
N LYS A 38 -2.13 11.86 6.17
CA LYS A 38 -2.69 11.28 7.39
C LYS A 38 -1.61 10.84 8.41
N VAL A 39 -0.32 11.09 8.14
CA VAL A 39 0.78 10.65 9.01
C VAL A 39 1.27 11.76 9.97
N ASN A 40 1.25 11.47 11.27
CA ASN A 40 1.91 12.27 12.31
C ASN A 40 3.38 11.83 12.49
N ASP A 41 4.25 12.70 13.03
CA ASP A 41 5.71 12.52 13.11
C ASP A 41 6.17 11.15 13.68
N ASP A 42 5.45 10.57 14.65
CA ASP A 42 5.78 9.26 15.26
C ASP A 42 5.73 8.07 14.28
N ARG A 43 5.09 8.26 13.13
CA ARG A 43 4.93 7.23 12.09
C ARG A 43 5.81 7.46 10.87
N LEU A 44 6.66 8.50 10.89
CA LEU A 44 7.57 8.84 9.79
C LEU A 44 8.53 7.68 9.43
N GLN A 45 9.01 6.93 10.43
CA GLN A 45 9.88 5.78 10.20
C GLN A 45 9.20 4.64 9.42
N TYR A 46 7.92 4.36 9.70
CA TYR A 46 7.14 3.36 8.98
C TYR A 46 6.86 3.82 7.57
N LEU A 47 6.55 5.09 7.43
CA LEU A 47 6.33 5.73 6.15
C LEU A 47 7.57 5.66 5.25
N VAL A 48 8.75 6.04 5.75
CA VAL A 48 10.02 5.91 4.99
C VAL A 48 10.30 4.46 4.59
N LYS A 49 10.04 3.50 5.48
CA LYS A 49 10.20 2.07 5.20
C LYS A 49 9.24 1.61 4.09
N ASP A 50 7.97 1.97 4.20
CA ASP A 50 6.91 1.62 3.26
C ASP A 50 7.22 2.23 1.88
N THR A 51 7.61 3.52 1.84
CA THR A 51 8.02 4.21 0.62
C THR A 51 9.20 3.54 -0.08
N LYS A 52 10.25 3.17 0.66
CA LYS A 52 11.40 2.44 0.11
C LYS A 52 10.99 1.10 -0.49
N LEU A 53 10.05 0.41 0.14
CA LEU A 53 9.53 -0.85 -0.39
C LEU A 53 8.73 -0.61 -1.68
N LEU A 54 7.88 0.41 -1.73
CA LEU A 54 7.09 0.73 -2.92
C LEU A 54 7.97 1.06 -4.13
N PHE A 55 9.00 1.89 -3.99
CA PHE A 55 9.93 2.16 -5.10
C PHE A 55 10.64 0.90 -5.59
N ARG A 56 11.05 0.04 -4.66
CA ARG A 56 11.65 -1.25 -5.03
C ARG A 56 10.65 -2.12 -5.79
N LEU A 57 9.38 -2.11 -5.41
CA LEU A 57 8.35 -2.91 -6.06
C LEU A 57 8.03 -2.37 -7.44
N GLU A 58 7.80 -1.07 -7.59
CA GLU A 58 7.56 -0.44 -8.88
C GLU A 58 8.66 -0.77 -9.89
N ARG A 59 9.93 -0.66 -9.48
CA ARG A 59 11.07 -0.90 -10.37
C ARG A 59 11.23 -2.36 -10.79
N ASN A 60 10.87 -3.31 -9.92
CA ASN A 60 11.15 -4.73 -10.14
C ASN A 60 9.93 -5.54 -10.56
N LEU A 61 8.72 -5.03 -10.38
CA LEU A 61 7.49 -5.71 -10.80
C LEU A 61 7.16 -5.37 -12.25
N LYS A 62 6.59 -6.36 -12.95
CA LYS A 62 5.99 -6.10 -14.26
C LYS A 62 4.80 -5.16 -14.06
N LYS A 63 4.64 -4.18 -14.95
CA LYS A 63 3.54 -3.19 -14.93
C LYS A 63 2.17 -3.81 -14.61
N LYS A 64 1.83 -4.91 -15.29
CA LYS A 64 0.57 -5.66 -15.07
C LYS A 64 0.33 -6.21 -13.64
N ILE A 65 1.37 -6.33 -12.83
CA ILE A 65 1.31 -6.73 -11.40
C ILE A 65 1.41 -5.50 -10.49
N TRP A 66 2.11 -4.45 -10.94
CA TRP A 66 2.18 -3.17 -10.24
C TRP A 66 0.86 -2.40 -10.27
N ASP A 67 0.16 -2.36 -11.40
CA ASP A 67 -1.08 -1.58 -11.53
C ASP A 67 -2.14 -1.97 -10.47
N PRO A 68 -2.41 -3.27 -10.20
CA PRO A 68 -3.30 -3.67 -9.12
C PRO A 68 -2.79 -3.31 -7.71
N VAL A 69 -1.46 -3.30 -7.50
CA VAL A 69 -0.87 -2.87 -6.23
C VAL A 69 -1.12 -1.39 -6.01
N CYS A 70 -0.83 -0.54 -7.00
CA CYS A 70 -1.09 0.88 -6.86
C CYS A 70 -2.59 1.18 -6.71
N TRP A 71 -3.47 0.43 -7.37
CA TRP A 71 -4.91 0.57 -7.17
C TRP A 71 -5.29 0.34 -5.71
N GLU A 72 -4.84 -0.76 -5.10
CA GLU A 72 -5.13 -1.07 -3.69
C GLU A 72 -4.71 0.07 -2.75
N LEU A 73 -3.54 0.66 -3.00
CA LEU A 73 -2.97 1.73 -2.18
C LEU A 73 -3.67 3.09 -2.38
N ARG A 74 -4.32 3.31 -3.52
CA ARG A 74 -5.06 4.54 -3.81
C ARG A 74 -6.47 4.53 -3.22
N GLU A 75 -7.14 3.39 -3.28
CA GLU A 75 -8.55 3.27 -2.88
C GLU A 75 -8.73 3.13 -1.37
N HIS A 76 -7.67 2.76 -0.66
CA HIS A 76 -7.73 2.42 0.75
C HIS A 76 -6.67 3.18 1.55
N GLY A 77 -6.98 3.50 2.81
CA GLY A 77 -5.93 3.83 3.77
C GLY A 77 -5.04 2.61 3.94
N PHE A 78 -3.72 2.78 3.89
CA PHE A 78 -2.78 1.68 3.97
C PHE A 78 -1.59 1.98 4.88
N GLY A 79 -0.92 0.93 5.35
CA GLY A 79 0.39 1.06 6.00
C GLY A 79 1.00 -0.30 6.35
N ASN A 80 2.17 -0.26 6.99
CA ASN A 80 2.86 -1.44 7.51
C ASN A 80 3.11 -2.49 6.42
N LEU A 81 3.68 -2.02 5.31
CA LEU A 81 3.92 -2.84 4.13
C LEU A 81 5.04 -3.84 4.40
N ALA A 82 4.85 -5.08 3.96
CA ALA A 82 5.87 -6.11 4.09
C ALA A 82 5.82 -7.13 2.95
N LEU A 83 6.99 -7.61 2.53
CA LEU A 83 7.09 -8.78 1.67
C LEU A 83 7.06 -10.04 2.52
N VAL A 84 6.14 -10.93 2.21
CA VAL A 84 5.93 -12.16 2.96
C VAL A 84 5.83 -13.36 2.03
N GLY A 85 6.18 -14.54 2.54
CA GLY A 85 5.96 -15.81 1.85
C GLY A 85 4.56 -16.36 2.10
N ARG A 86 4.16 -17.39 1.33
CA ARG A 86 2.84 -18.03 1.43
C ARG A 86 2.48 -18.50 2.85
N GLN A 87 3.46 -18.89 3.65
CA GLN A 87 3.32 -19.34 5.04
C GLN A 87 2.80 -18.26 6.00
N SER A 88 2.95 -16.99 5.64
CA SER A 88 2.49 -15.84 6.44
C SER A 88 1.21 -15.21 5.87
N VAL A 89 0.56 -15.87 4.90
CA VAL A 89 -0.65 -15.40 4.26
C VAL A 89 -1.86 -16.08 4.88
N TYR A 90 -2.80 -15.26 5.34
CA TYR A 90 -4.03 -15.67 6.03
C TYR A 90 -5.25 -15.01 5.38
N GLY A 91 -6.45 -15.44 5.79
CA GLY A 91 -7.72 -14.90 5.30
C GLY A 91 -8.29 -15.67 4.11
N ARG A 92 -9.35 -15.10 3.53
CA ARG A 92 -10.12 -15.71 2.45
C ARG A 92 -9.43 -15.45 1.11
N LYS A 93 -9.16 -16.54 0.37
CA LYS A 93 -8.71 -16.45 -1.03
C LYS A 93 -9.83 -15.83 -1.88
N ARG A 94 -9.51 -14.78 -2.62
CA ARG A 94 -10.44 -14.09 -3.53
C ARG A 94 -9.91 -14.14 -4.96
N ASN A 95 -10.82 -14.19 -5.92
CA ASN A 95 -10.49 -13.91 -7.31
C ASN A 95 -10.16 -12.41 -7.40
N ALA A 96 -8.99 -12.09 -7.96
CA ALA A 96 -8.54 -10.70 -8.02
C ALA A 96 -9.35 -9.87 -9.01
N SER A 97 -9.86 -10.43 -10.12
CA SER A 97 -10.69 -9.66 -11.06
C SER A 97 -12.03 -9.26 -10.47
N GLU A 98 -12.62 -10.14 -9.65
CA GLU A 98 -13.85 -9.85 -8.90
C GLU A 98 -13.59 -8.82 -7.80
N TYR A 99 -12.48 -8.99 -7.06
CA TYR A 99 -12.11 -8.08 -5.98
C TYR A 99 -11.85 -6.66 -6.50
N PHE A 100 -11.01 -6.50 -7.51
CA PHE A 100 -10.68 -5.20 -8.10
C PHE A 100 -11.77 -4.65 -9.03
N LYS A 101 -12.82 -5.43 -9.30
CA LYS A 101 -13.89 -5.15 -10.27
C LYS A 101 -13.35 -4.73 -11.65
N ARG A 102 -12.21 -5.30 -12.06
CA ARG A 102 -11.52 -5.01 -13.33
C ARG A 102 -10.63 -6.16 -13.78
N SER A 103 -10.28 -6.18 -15.05
CA SER A 103 -9.29 -7.14 -15.58
C SER A 103 -7.92 -6.89 -14.94
N THR A 104 -7.28 -7.96 -14.45
CA THR A 104 -5.97 -7.91 -13.80
C THR A 104 -5.15 -9.15 -14.14
N ALA A 105 -3.82 -8.99 -14.22
CA ALA A 105 -2.92 -10.13 -14.38
C ALA A 105 -2.71 -10.91 -13.08
N MET A 106 -3.09 -10.34 -11.93
CA MET A 106 -3.13 -11.05 -10.66
C MET A 106 -4.30 -12.03 -10.70
N ARG A 107 -4.06 -13.31 -10.41
CA ARG A 107 -5.14 -14.32 -10.46
C ARG A 107 -5.96 -14.35 -9.17
N HIS A 108 -5.28 -14.22 -8.04
CA HIS A 108 -5.90 -14.28 -6.73
C HIS A 108 -5.11 -13.44 -5.73
N LEU A 109 -5.80 -13.06 -4.66
CA LEU A 109 -5.25 -12.44 -3.48
C LEU A 109 -5.88 -13.08 -2.24
N TYR A 110 -5.41 -12.73 -1.06
CA TYR A 110 -6.03 -13.12 0.20
C TYR A 110 -6.43 -11.86 0.96
N GLN A 111 -7.63 -11.89 1.53
CA GLN A 111 -8.21 -10.79 2.28
C GLN A 111 -8.62 -11.30 3.66
N ASP A 112 -8.13 -10.62 4.69
CA ASP A 112 -8.45 -10.83 6.09
C ASP A 112 -8.88 -9.49 6.68
N THR A 113 -10.09 -9.05 6.33
CA THR A 113 -10.64 -7.75 6.73
C THR A 113 -11.94 -7.96 7.50
N SER A 114 -12.10 -7.18 8.57
CA SER A 114 -13.32 -7.10 9.38
C SER A 114 -14.02 -5.77 9.15
N VAL A 115 -15.34 -5.81 9.13
CA VAL A 115 -16.19 -4.61 9.09
C VAL A 115 -16.69 -4.34 10.51
N ASP A 116 -16.55 -3.10 10.96
CA ASP A 116 -17.25 -2.59 12.14
C ASP A 116 -18.55 -1.94 11.68
N GLU A 117 -19.66 -2.63 11.93
CA GLU A 117 -21.01 -2.20 11.55
C GLU A 117 -21.45 -0.91 12.24
N LYS A 118 -20.87 -0.57 13.40
CA LYS A 118 -21.26 0.64 14.15
C LYS A 118 -20.63 1.90 13.59
N SER A 119 -19.38 1.82 13.16
CA SER A 119 -18.65 2.94 12.56
C SER A 119 -18.73 2.94 11.03
N ASN A 120 -19.43 1.98 10.44
CA ASN A 120 -19.49 1.76 9.01
C ASN A 120 -18.09 1.82 8.36
N SER A 121 -17.14 1.12 8.96
CA SER A 121 -15.74 1.13 8.53
C SER A 121 -15.17 -0.28 8.52
N TYR A 122 -14.07 -0.46 7.81
CA TYR A 122 -13.35 -1.73 7.77
C TYR A 122 -11.87 -1.53 8.03
N SER A 123 -11.26 -2.59 8.55
CA SER A 123 -9.80 -2.69 8.64
C SER A 123 -9.35 -4.14 8.53
N GLY A 124 -8.08 -4.33 8.22
CA GLY A 124 -7.47 -5.65 8.23
C GLY A 124 -6.29 -5.73 7.29
N ARG A 125 -6.14 -6.89 6.63
CA ARG A 125 -4.96 -7.21 5.82
C ARG A 125 -5.34 -7.73 4.46
N VAL A 126 -4.61 -7.26 3.46
CA VAL A 126 -4.68 -7.76 2.09
C VAL A 126 -3.30 -8.26 1.69
N TYR A 127 -3.27 -9.43 1.06
CA TYR A 127 -2.05 -10.09 0.59
C TYR A 127 -2.10 -10.19 -0.94
N LEU A 128 -1.37 -9.29 -1.60
CA LEU A 128 -1.31 -9.18 -3.05
C LEU A 128 -0.23 -10.09 -3.62
N TYR A 129 -0.58 -10.98 -4.55
CA TYR A 129 0.36 -11.93 -5.12
C TYR A 129 1.32 -11.25 -6.12
N LEU A 130 2.63 -11.33 -5.85
CA LEU A 130 3.67 -10.69 -6.67
C LEU A 130 4.37 -11.65 -7.64
N GLY A 131 4.12 -12.96 -7.53
CA GLY A 131 4.84 -13.99 -8.28
C GLY A 131 5.93 -14.71 -7.47
N GLY A 132 6.19 -15.97 -7.82
CA GLY A 132 7.24 -16.79 -7.18
C GLY A 132 6.96 -17.08 -5.71
N GLY A 133 5.69 -17.24 -5.32
CA GLY A 133 5.30 -17.51 -3.93
C GLY A 133 5.41 -16.33 -2.95
N ARG A 134 5.70 -15.12 -3.45
CA ARG A 134 5.83 -13.90 -2.67
C ARG A 134 4.56 -13.06 -2.73
N TYR A 135 4.23 -12.44 -1.60
CA TYR A 135 3.06 -11.58 -1.43
C TYR A 135 3.49 -10.24 -0.83
N LEU A 136 2.82 -9.17 -1.23
CA LEU A 136 2.83 -7.91 -0.50
C LEU A 136 1.70 -7.95 0.52
N LYS A 137 2.06 -7.92 1.80
CA LYS A 137 1.14 -7.68 2.91
C LYS A 137 0.89 -6.17 3.01
N VAL A 138 -0.38 -5.79 3.00
CA VAL A 138 -0.85 -4.42 3.19
C VAL A 138 -1.82 -4.44 4.36
N ASP A 139 -1.55 -3.67 5.43
CA ASP A 139 -2.60 -3.39 6.40
C ASP A 139 -3.47 -2.27 5.80
N VAL A 140 -4.77 -2.52 5.67
CA VAL A 140 -5.73 -1.62 5.01
C VAL A 140 -6.82 -1.17 5.97
N TRP A 141 -7.37 0.02 5.73
CA TRP A 141 -8.55 0.52 6.42
C TRP A 141 -9.30 1.55 5.55
N GLY A 142 -10.59 1.69 5.79
CA GLY A 142 -11.42 2.66 5.09
C GLY A 142 -12.86 2.62 5.58
N ASP A 143 -13.71 3.40 4.92
CA ASP A 143 -15.13 3.44 5.23
C ASP A 143 -15.89 2.43 4.37
N SER A 144 -16.84 1.72 4.97
CA SER A 144 -17.70 0.73 4.35
C SER A 144 -18.89 1.41 3.66
N ASN A 145 -18.65 2.28 2.68
CA ASN A 145 -19.73 2.88 1.90
C ASN A 145 -20.47 1.86 1.03
#